data_AF-A0A927SVW6-F1
#
_entry.id   AF-A0A927SVW6-F1
#
_cell.length_a   1.000
_cell.length_b   1.000
_cell.length_c   1.000
_cell.angle_alpha   90.00
_cell.angle_beta   90.00
_cell.angle_gamma   90.00
#
_symmetry.space_group_name_H-M   'P 1'
#
loop_
_entity.id
_entity.type
_entity.pdbx_description
1 polymer ?
#
loop_
_entity_poly.entity_id
_entity_poly.type
_entity_poly.pdbx_seq_one_letter_code
_entity_poly.pdbx_strand_id
1 'polypeptide(L)'
;MNKKWLSLLLCLCLMLGLTACQQAQPAAAPTEVPATETTEAPADTAADAAAPEVTEAPADTAADAAAVSELKDTDLLMTVNGQQVTWAVAKPYYDSLASQYSVYYDMTLPENVEMFRAVAAENALYETLLMQKATELGLAPLSEEDKAAAITEADAIWEENVTYYIANTHPELTEESTEAEKAAARDEAIAYLNEAGFTIEYVRENYTESTILERLFKQITQDVAITDADVEAEYQAQVAADKALYENDLNAYVAYNSNVDMNNMYMMYTGQGTAMEYAWYRPAGFRGVKHILLSVDDALMQEYQNIQAQLEEQIAAEGEEAAEGTETAETPETPVTQADLDNAKAAILASCQEKIDEINQRLANGEDFVALIPEYTMDSDNTYEVCVASTDLVPEFVEAAFSVDTVGDVSAPYISQYGIHIVKYMEDIPAGPIEMTEEQRQAKYDSLLAARQDEVYNAAVEEWESASTVEYSGLVISYDELLEKMMAEEEAAAAAEDPAEAPEVTEAPAAE
;
A
#
# COMPACT_ATOMS: atom_id res chain seq x y z
N MET A 1 24.07 -8.42 -4.15
CA MET A 1 22.87 -8.74 -3.37
C MET A 1 21.73 -7.83 -3.80
N ASN A 2 21.01 -8.25 -4.84
CA ASN A 2 19.85 -7.54 -5.32
C ASN A 2 18.71 -7.68 -4.29
N LYS A 3 18.40 -6.60 -3.54
CA LYS A 3 17.41 -6.58 -2.44
C LYS A 3 16.03 -7.14 -2.81
N LYS A 4 15.71 -7.20 -4.11
CA LYS A 4 14.45 -7.72 -4.65
C LYS A 4 14.25 -9.22 -4.44
N TRP A 5 15.30 -10.04 -4.58
CA TRP A 5 15.18 -11.51 -4.47
C TRP A 5 15.08 -11.98 -3.02
N LEU A 6 15.86 -11.38 -2.12
CA LEU A 6 15.79 -11.67 -0.69
C LEU A 6 14.45 -11.20 -0.09
N SER A 7 13.95 -10.02 -0.47
CA SER A 7 12.61 -9.55 -0.04
C SER A 7 11.48 -10.45 -0.57
N LEU A 8 11.60 -11.00 -1.78
CA LEU A 8 10.58 -11.86 -2.37
C LEU A 8 10.53 -13.24 -1.70
N LEU A 9 11.69 -13.84 -1.41
CA LEU A 9 11.81 -15.11 -0.68
C LEU A 9 11.40 -14.99 0.79
N LEU A 10 11.74 -13.88 1.46
CA LEU A 10 11.23 -13.58 2.81
C LEU A 10 9.69 -13.42 2.79
N CYS A 11 9.13 -12.74 1.78
CA CYS A 11 7.68 -12.61 1.62
C CYS A 11 6.98 -13.96 1.37
N LEU A 12 7.61 -14.88 0.61
CA LEU A 12 7.07 -16.21 0.34
C LEU A 12 7.04 -17.12 1.58
N CYS A 13 7.92 -16.88 2.57
CA CYS A 13 7.99 -17.66 3.82
C CYS A 13 7.26 -17.02 5.02
N LEU A 14 7.20 -15.68 5.11
CA LEU A 14 6.63 -14.95 6.26
C LEU A 14 5.08 -14.91 6.29
N MET A 15 4.39 -15.43 5.28
CA MET A 15 2.93 -15.39 5.16
C MET A 15 2.18 -16.46 5.99
N LEU A 16 2.66 -16.84 7.18
CA LEU A 16 1.96 -17.82 8.05
C LEU A 16 1.55 -17.29 9.43
N GLY A 17 2.07 -16.14 9.87
CA GLY A 17 1.70 -15.54 11.16
C GLY A 17 0.37 -14.75 11.16
N LEU A 18 0.04 -14.08 10.05
CA LEU A 18 -1.18 -13.27 9.92
C LEU A 18 -2.23 -13.86 8.96
N THR A 19 -1.85 -14.81 8.12
CA THR A 19 -2.65 -15.18 6.94
C THR A 19 -3.71 -16.25 7.23
N ALA A 20 -3.64 -16.94 8.36
CA ALA A 20 -4.72 -17.85 8.77
C ALA A 20 -6.05 -17.09 8.97
N CYS A 21 -6.00 -15.82 9.40
CA CYS A 21 -7.17 -14.96 9.49
C CYS A 21 -7.53 -14.30 8.14
N GLN A 22 -6.59 -14.20 7.20
CA GLN A 22 -6.74 -13.45 5.95
C GLN A 22 -7.10 -14.32 4.74
N GLN A 23 -6.81 -15.63 4.77
CA GLN A 23 -7.28 -16.60 3.77
C GLN A 23 -8.80 -16.85 3.85
N ALA A 24 -9.47 -16.33 4.89
CA ALA A 24 -10.92 -16.33 5.05
C ALA A 24 -11.62 -15.13 4.38
N GLN A 25 -10.87 -14.19 3.82
CA GLN A 25 -11.44 -13.08 3.06
C GLN A 25 -11.81 -13.59 1.65
N PRO A 26 -12.98 -13.24 1.09
CA PRO A 26 -13.40 -13.75 -0.21
C PRO A 26 -12.33 -13.49 -1.26
N ALA A 27 -11.82 -14.56 -1.87
CA ALA A 27 -10.91 -14.45 -2.99
C ALA A 27 -11.58 -13.64 -4.10
N ALA A 28 -10.98 -12.53 -4.51
CA ALA A 28 -11.39 -11.84 -5.73
C ALA A 28 -11.21 -12.83 -6.90
N ALA A 29 -12.31 -13.17 -7.56
CA ALA A 29 -12.27 -14.05 -8.72
C ALA A 29 -11.36 -13.45 -9.81
N PRO A 30 -10.62 -14.28 -10.57
CA PRO A 30 -9.89 -13.81 -11.74
C PRO A 30 -10.90 -13.18 -12.71
N THR A 31 -10.73 -11.89 -12.98
CA THR A 31 -11.54 -11.17 -13.96
C THR A 31 -11.12 -11.63 -15.36
N GLU A 32 -12.00 -12.36 -16.04
CA GLU A 32 -11.88 -12.53 -17.49
C GLU A 32 -11.99 -11.14 -18.15
N VAL A 33 -10.92 -10.71 -18.82
CA VAL A 33 -10.92 -9.51 -19.65
C VAL A 33 -11.92 -9.73 -20.80
N PRO A 34 -12.98 -8.91 -20.94
CA PRO A 34 -13.89 -9.07 -22.05
C PRO A 34 -13.19 -8.68 -23.35
N ALA A 35 -13.33 -9.54 -24.36
CA ALA A 35 -12.85 -9.32 -25.72
C ALA A 35 -13.37 -7.98 -26.26
N THR A 36 -12.48 -7.02 -26.47
CA THR A 36 -12.83 -5.76 -27.15
C THR A 36 -13.05 -6.01 -28.63
N GLU A 37 -14.27 -5.69 -29.08
CA GLU A 37 -14.69 -5.68 -30.47
C GLU A 37 -13.74 -4.85 -31.34
N THR A 38 -13.25 -5.49 -32.40
CA THR A 38 -12.61 -4.85 -33.54
C THR A 38 -13.57 -3.86 -34.19
N THR A 39 -13.25 -2.56 -34.13
CA THR A 39 -13.78 -1.56 -35.06
C THR A 39 -12.68 -1.16 -36.04
N GLU A 40 -13.01 -1.27 -37.32
CA GLU A 40 -12.14 -1.02 -38.46
C GLU A 40 -12.10 0.48 -38.83
N ALA A 41 -10.88 0.95 -39.19
CA ALA A 41 -10.53 2.00 -40.16
C ALA A 41 -10.65 3.50 -39.75
N PRO A 42 -9.82 4.42 -40.34
CA PRO A 42 -9.08 4.28 -41.59
C PRO A 42 -7.59 4.67 -41.58
N ALA A 43 -6.99 4.46 -42.75
CA ALA A 43 -5.57 4.52 -43.07
C ALA A 43 -5.01 5.95 -43.33
N ASP A 44 -3.69 6.02 -43.16
CA ASP A 44 -2.69 6.75 -43.96
C ASP A 44 -2.27 8.17 -43.51
N THR A 45 -1.09 8.30 -42.89
CA THR A 45 0.18 8.65 -43.58
C THR A 45 1.34 8.77 -42.58
N ALA A 46 2.54 8.44 -43.08
CA ALA A 46 3.77 8.14 -42.34
C ALA A 46 4.73 9.33 -42.10
N ALA A 47 5.57 9.21 -41.07
CA ALA A 47 7.00 9.62 -40.99
C ALA A 47 7.53 9.24 -39.58
N ASP A 48 8.16 8.08 -39.37
CA ASP A 48 9.60 7.76 -39.50
C ASP A 48 10.56 8.60 -38.63
N ALA A 49 11.09 7.98 -37.56
CA ALA A 49 12.49 8.13 -37.12
C ALA A 49 12.88 7.05 -36.07
N ALA A 50 13.35 5.91 -36.59
CA ALA A 50 14.41 5.01 -36.10
C ALA A 50 14.71 4.86 -34.59
N ALA A 51 14.37 3.67 -34.05
CA ALA A 51 15.10 3.00 -32.98
C ALA A 51 16.03 1.92 -33.58
N PRO A 52 17.24 1.68 -33.05
CA PRO A 52 18.20 0.76 -33.64
C PRO A 52 17.81 -0.71 -33.40
N GLU A 53 17.94 -1.51 -34.48
CA GLU A 53 17.79 -2.97 -34.50
C GLU A 53 18.72 -3.64 -33.48
N VAL A 54 18.15 -4.38 -32.52
CA VAL A 54 18.86 -5.49 -31.86
C VAL A 54 18.61 -6.73 -32.70
N THR A 55 19.67 -7.12 -33.38
CA THR A 55 19.82 -8.34 -34.17
C THR A 55 19.37 -9.59 -33.41
N GLU A 56 18.47 -10.37 -34.01
CA GLU A 56 18.24 -11.77 -33.65
C GLU A 56 19.57 -12.54 -33.66
N ALA A 57 19.87 -13.16 -32.52
CA ALA A 57 20.82 -14.26 -32.40
C ALA A 57 20.05 -15.53 -31.97
N PRO A 58 20.52 -16.72 -32.37
CA PRO A 58 19.70 -17.66 -33.11
C PRO A 58 18.96 -18.67 -32.23
N ALA A 59 17.84 -19.15 -32.76
CA ALA A 59 17.27 -20.44 -32.39
C ALA A 59 18.32 -21.54 -32.59
N ASP A 60 18.65 -22.26 -31.51
CA ASP A 60 18.82 -23.72 -31.44
C ASP A 60 19.85 -24.10 -30.35
N THR A 61 19.36 -24.42 -29.17
CA THR A 61 19.47 -25.77 -28.61
C THR A 61 18.36 -25.91 -27.59
N ALA A 62 17.22 -26.48 -28.01
CA ALA A 62 16.33 -27.13 -27.06
C ALA A 62 17.12 -28.32 -26.47
N ALA A 63 17.85 -28.04 -25.39
CA ALA A 63 18.22 -29.08 -24.46
C ALA A 63 16.92 -29.77 -24.06
N ASP A 64 16.89 -31.08 -24.21
CA ASP A 64 15.82 -31.96 -23.76
C ASP A 64 15.63 -31.69 -22.26
N ALA A 65 14.76 -30.74 -21.91
CA ALA A 65 14.41 -30.42 -20.54
C ALA A 65 13.69 -31.66 -20.03
N ALA A 66 14.44 -32.53 -19.35
CA ALA A 66 13.90 -33.73 -18.75
C ALA A 66 12.68 -33.30 -17.93
N ALA A 67 11.49 -33.73 -18.37
CA ALA A 67 10.24 -33.39 -17.71
C ALA A 67 10.39 -33.67 -16.21
N VAL A 68 10.16 -32.64 -15.38
CA VAL A 68 10.23 -32.79 -13.93
C VAL A 68 9.22 -33.86 -13.53
N SER A 69 9.68 -34.93 -12.89
CA SER A 69 8.79 -36.01 -12.49
C SER A 69 7.74 -35.47 -11.51
N GLU A 70 6.48 -35.78 -11.79
CA GLU A 70 5.38 -35.50 -10.87
C GLU A 70 5.56 -36.29 -9.57
N LEU A 71 5.36 -35.61 -8.44
CA LEU A 71 5.35 -36.22 -7.11
C LEU A 71 3.94 -36.74 -6.82
N LYS A 72 3.86 -37.91 -6.20
CA LYS A 72 2.62 -38.55 -5.74
C LYS A 72 2.36 -38.16 -4.30
N ASP A 73 1.10 -38.10 -3.89
CA ASP A 73 0.70 -37.80 -2.51
C ASP A 73 1.40 -38.66 -1.44
N THR A 74 1.76 -39.90 -1.78
CA THR A 74 2.46 -40.85 -0.91
C THR A 74 3.97 -40.68 -0.86
N ASP A 75 4.55 -39.83 -1.71
CA ASP A 75 5.99 -39.63 -1.79
C ASP A 75 6.48 -38.93 -0.53
N LEU A 76 7.42 -39.57 0.18
CA LEU A 76 8.01 -39.03 1.40
C LEU A 76 8.98 -37.90 1.04
N LEU A 77 8.76 -36.69 1.54
CA LEU A 77 9.66 -35.56 1.33
C LEU A 77 10.73 -35.49 2.40
N MET A 78 10.32 -35.64 3.65
CA MET A 78 11.20 -35.56 4.81
C MET A 78 10.59 -36.26 6.03
N THR A 79 11.38 -36.45 7.07
CA THR A 79 10.88 -36.77 8.40
C THR A 79 11.28 -35.66 9.38
N VAL A 80 10.35 -35.30 10.27
CA VAL A 80 10.49 -34.23 11.25
C VAL A 80 10.25 -34.82 12.63
N ASN A 81 11.28 -34.92 13.46
CA ASN A 81 11.25 -35.61 14.75
C ASN A 81 10.69 -37.05 14.65
N GLY A 82 10.96 -37.71 13.52
CA GLY A 82 10.47 -39.07 13.22
C GLY A 82 9.05 -39.15 12.64
N GLN A 83 8.31 -38.04 12.54
CA GLN A 83 7.05 -37.97 11.81
C GLN A 83 7.30 -37.82 10.31
N GLN A 84 6.62 -38.61 9.48
CA GLN A 84 6.75 -38.51 8.02
C GLN A 84 5.94 -37.33 7.48
N VAL A 85 6.56 -36.55 6.60
CA VAL A 85 5.90 -35.49 5.83
C VAL A 85 5.96 -35.88 4.36
N THR A 86 4.79 -36.10 3.76
CA THR A 86 4.66 -36.53 2.36
C THR A 86 4.26 -35.37 1.47
N TRP A 87 4.32 -35.58 0.15
CA TRP A 87 3.87 -34.59 -0.82
C TRP A 87 2.41 -34.16 -0.62
N ALA A 88 1.54 -35.04 -0.11
CA ALA A 88 0.16 -34.68 0.23
C ALA A 88 0.05 -33.45 1.15
N VAL A 89 1.01 -33.29 2.08
CA VAL A 89 1.05 -32.16 3.03
C VAL A 89 1.59 -30.90 2.36
N ALA A 90 2.61 -31.03 1.51
CA ALA A 90 3.22 -29.88 0.83
C ALA A 90 2.43 -29.39 -0.40
N LYS A 91 1.65 -30.28 -1.03
CA LYS A 91 0.97 -30.00 -2.29
C LYS A 91 0.04 -28.77 -2.23
N PRO A 92 -0.79 -28.55 -1.19
CA PRO A 92 -1.62 -27.35 -1.10
C PRO A 92 -0.80 -26.05 -1.13
N TYR A 93 0.34 -26.01 -0.44
CA TYR A 93 1.27 -24.88 -0.48
C TYR A 93 1.84 -24.67 -1.89
N TYR A 94 2.26 -25.75 -2.55
CA TYR A 94 2.76 -25.69 -3.93
C TYR A 94 1.70 -25.17 -4.91
N ASP A 95 0.47 -25.69 -4.83
CA ASP A 95 -0.63 -25.29 -5.71
C ASP A 95 -0.98 -23.81 -5.51
N SER A 96 -1.00 -23.35 -4.26
CA SER A 96 -1.24 -21.95 -3.90
C SER A 96 -0.16 -21.04 -4.48
N LEU A 97 1.11 -21.37 -4.26
CA LEU A 97 2.26 -20.64 -4.80
C LEU A 97 2.21 -20.60 -6.32
N ALA A 98 2.03 -21.75 -6.97
CA ALA A 98 1.96 -21.87 -8.42
C ALA A 98 0.83 -21.02 -8.99
N SER A 99 -0.35 -21.03 -8.37
CA SER A 99 -1.47 -20.19 -8.79
C SER A 99 -1.12 -18.70 -8.69
N GLN A 100 -0.63 -18.26 -7.53
CA GLN A 100 -0.33 -16.86 -7.25
C GLN A 100 0.79 -16.28 -8.12
N TYR A 101 1.81 -17.08 -8.43
CA TYR A 101 3.03 -16.61 -9.07
C TYR A 101 3.24 -17.14 -10.50
N SER A 102 2.31 -17.92 -11.06
CA SER A 102 2.39 -18.46 -12.44
C SER A 102 2.57 -17.41 -13.54
N VAL A 103 2.15 -16.16 -13.30
CA VAL A 103 2.32 -15.06 -14.25
C VAL A 103 3.77 -14.57 -14.31
N TYR A 104 4.51 -14.72 -13.21
CA TYR A 104 5.88 -14.24 -13.07
C TYR A 104 6.92 -15.33 -13.32
N TYR A 105 6.55 -16.59 -13.10
CA TYR A 105 7.44 -17.73 -13.23
C TYR A 105 6.91 -18.73 -14.24
N ASP A 106 7.75 -19.07 -15.23
CA ASP A 106 7.45 -20.15 -16.16
C ASP A 106 7.59 -21.50 -15.44
N MET A 107 6.45 -22.06 -15.04
CA MET A 107 6.37 -23.35 -14.33
C MET A 107 6.68 -24.55 -15.24
N THR A 108 7.01 -24.34 -16.52
CA THR A 108 7.59 -25.39 -17.38
C THR A 108 9.10 -25.55 -17.17
N LEU A 109 9.76 -24.57 -16.56
CA LEU A 109 11.18 -24.60 -16.25
C LEU A 109 11.47 -25.41 -14.97
N PRO A 110 12.35 -26.44 -15.02
CA PRO A 110 12.65 -27.29 -13.88
C PRO A 110 13.11 -26.56 -12.61
N GLU A 111 13.89 -25.49 -12.77
CA GLU A 111 14.41 -24.66 -11.69
C GLU A 111 13.29 -23.96 -10.90
N ASN A 112 12.25 -23.48 -11.58
CA ASN A 112 11.10 -22.85 -10.92
C ASN A 112 10.26 -23.89 -10.18
N VAL A 113 10.08 -25.08 -10.78
CA VAL A 113 9.37 -26.18 -10.12
C VAL A 113 10.13 -26.65 -8.87
N GLU A 114 11.46 -26.77 -8.94
CA GLU A 114 12.31 -27.12 -7.80
C GLU A 114 12.21 -26.08 -6.69
N MET A 115 12.30 -24.79 -7.03
CA MET A 115 12.15 -23.69 -6.08
C MET A 115 10.79 -23.74 -5.35
N PHE A 116 9.69 -23.85 -6.10
CA PHE A 116 8.34 -23.87 -5.50
C PHE A 116 8.13 -25.12 -4.64
N ARG A 117 8.68 -26.28 -5.04
CA ARG A 117 8.64 -27.50 -4.24
C ARG A 117 9.42 -27.37 -2.94
N ALA A 118 10.59 -26.74 -2.97
CA ALA A 118 11.40 -26.50 -1.78
C ALA A 118 10.68 -25.57 -0.80
N VAL A 119 10.12 -24.46 -1.29
CA VAL A 119 9.30 -23.55 -0.46
C VAL A 119 8.06 -24.25 0.10
N ALA A 120 7.36 -25.04 -0.70
CA ALA A 120 6.19 -25.80 -0.24
C ALA A 120 6.57 -26.87 0.82
N ALA A 121 7.71 -27.53 0.65
CA ALA A 121 8.24 -28.46 1.64
C ALA A 121 8.61 -27.74 2.94
N GLU A 122 9.20 -26.55 2.87
CA GLU A 122 9.51 -25.72 4.05
C GLU A 122 8.25 -25.33 4.83
N ASN A 123 7.18 -24.91 4.14
CA ASN A 123 5.91 -24.61 4.79
C ASN A 123 5.31 -25.86 5.48
N ALA A 124 5.39 -27.02 4.84
CA ALA A 124 4.96 -28.28 5.45
C ALA A 124 5.83 -28.71 6.65
N LEU A 125 7.12 -28.39 6.65
CA LEU A 125 8.03 -28.58 7.80
C LEU A 125 7.57 -27.73 8.97
N TYR A 126 7.40 -26.43 8.71
CA TYR A 126 6.98 -25.43 9.69
C TYR A 126 5.66 -25.82 10.36
N GLU A 127 4.63 -26.12 9.58
CA GLU A 127 3.32 -26.55 10.10
C GLU A 127 3.43 -27.85 10.93
N THR A 128 4.24 -28.81 10.46
CA THR A 128 4.47 -30.06 11.20
C THR A 128 5.09 -29.79 12.56
N LEU A 129 6.07 -28.90 12.66
CA LEU A 129 6.70 -28.51 13.92
C LEU A 129 5.71 -27.82 14.87
N LEU A 130 4.92 -26.88 14.36
CA LEU A 130 3.89 -26.21 15.16
C LEU A 130 2.87 -27.19 15.72
N MET A 131 2.39 -28.12 14.89
CA MET A 131 1.41 -29.14 15.31
C MET A 131 1.99 -30.16 16.29
N GLN A 132 3.27 -30.52 16.15
CA GLN A 132 3.98 -31.31 17.16
C GLN A 132 4.05 -30.56 18.49
N LYS A 133 4.35 -29.26 18.45
CA LYS A 133 4.41 -28.45 19.66
C LYS A 133 3.05 -28.25 20.32
N ALA A 134 2.00 -28.00 19.54
CA ALA A 134 0.64 -27.93 20.02
C ALA A 134 0.21 -29.25 20.70
N THR A 135 0.61 -30.39 20.12
CA THR A 135 0.38 -31.71 20.74
C THR A 135 1.15 -31.87 22.05
N GLU A 136 2.43 -31.47 22.10
CA GLU A 136 3.26 -31.51 23.31
C GLU A 136 2.65 -30.70 24.45
N LEU A 137 2.10 -29.52 24.13
CA LEU A 137 1.45 -28.61 25.09
C LEU A 137 0.00 -29.01 25.43
N GLY A 138 -0.53 -30.05 24.80
CA GLY A 138 -1.90 -30.53 25.03
C GLY A 138 -2.99 -29.66 24.42
N LEU A 139 -2.66 -28.87 23.39
CA LEU A 139 -3.60 -28.05 22.62
C LEU A 139 -4.21 -28.81 21.44
N ALA A 140 -3.56 -29.89 20.99
CA ALA A 140 -4.04 -30.77 19.93
C ALA A 140 -4.19 -32.21 20.44
N PRO A 141 -5.25 -32.95 20.02
CA PRO A 141 -6.39 -32.46 19.23
C PRO A 141 -7.31 -31.55 20.06
N LEU A 142 -8.14 -30.76 19.38
CA LEU A 142 -9.20 -29.99 20.05
C LEU A 142 -10.16 -30.90 20.82
N SER A 143 -10.77 -30.36 21.87
CA SER A 143 -11.90 -31.02 22.52
C SER A 143 -13.09 -31.15 21.55
N GLU A 144 -14.00 -32.09 21.78
CA GLU A 144 -15.19 -32.26 20.93
C GLU A 144 -16.05 -30.99 20.88
N GLU A 145 -16.12 -30.24 21.98
CA GLU A 145 -16.84 -28.97 22.05
C GLU A 145 -16.15 -27.90 21.19
N ASP A 146 -14.84 -27.75 21.36
CA ASP A 146 -14.06 -26.77 20.60
C ASP A 146 -14.03 -27.08 19.10
N LYS A 147 -13.91 -28.36 18.75
CA LYS A 147 -13.96 -28.81 17.35
C LYS A 147 -15.33 -28.52 16.73
N ALA A 148 -16.42 -28.75 17.47
CA ALA A 148 -17.76 -28.43 16.98
C ALA A 148 -17.95 -26.92 16.80
N ALA A 149 -17.36 -26.10 17.67
CA ALA A 149 -17.37 -24.64 17.53
C ALA A 149 -16.60 -24.21 16.27
N ALA A 150 -15.37 -24.70 16.07
CA ALA A 150 -14.56 -24.41 14.88
C ALA A 150 -15.27 -24.83 13.58
N ILE A 151 -15.93 -25.99 13.57
CA ILE A 151 -16.72 -26.45 12.41
C ILE A 151 -17.93 -25.53 12.16
N THR A 152 -18.58 -25.04 13.21
CA THR A 152 -19.73 -24.12 13.06
C THR A 152 -19.29 -22.80 12.43
N GLU A 153 -18.12 -22.29 12.82
CA GLU A 153 -17.53 -21.09 12.24
C GLU A 153 -17.09 -21.31 10.78
N ALA A 154 -16.42 -22.43 10.51
CA ALA A 154 -16.08 -22.85 9.15
C ALA A 154 -17.30 -22.94 8.23
N ASP A 155 -18.43 -23.47 8.73
CA ASP A 155 -19.69 -23.56 7.99
C ASP A 155 -20.26 -22.17 7.68
N ALA A 156 -20.17 -21.22 8.61
CA ALA A 156 -20.61 -19.85 8.38
C ALA A 156 -19.77 -19.16 7.29
N ILE A 157 -18.46 -19.36 7.31
CA ILE A 157 -17.52 -18.80 6.32
C ILE A 157 -17.72 -19.44 4.95
N TRP A 158 -17.99 -20.75 4.91
CA TRP A 158 -18.39 -21.43 3.68
C TRP A 158 -19.65 -20.79 3.06
N GLU A 159 -20.69 -20.54 3.86
CA GLU A 159 -21.91 -19.91 3.36
C GLU A 159 -21.69 -18.44 2.94
N GLU A 160 -20.78 -17.71 3.59
CA GLU A 160 -20.38 -16.37 3.16
C GLU A 160 -19.72 -16.41 1.77
N ASN A 161 -18.78 -17.34 1.54
CA ASN A 161 -18.13 -17.52 0.24
C ASN A 161 -19.11 -17.92 -0.86
N VAL A 162 -20.03 -18.84 -0.56
CA VAL A 162 -21.11 -19.21 -1.49
C VAL A 162 -21.98 -17.99 -1.82
N THR A 163 -22.36 -17.21 -0.81
CA THR A 163 -23.19 -16.01 -0.98
C THR A 163 -22.46 -14.95 -1.80
N TYR A 164 -21.18 -14.74 -1.53
CA TYR A 164 -20.33 -13.80 -2.27
C TYR A 164 -20.23 -14.20 -3.75
N TYR A 165 -19.99 -15.48 -4.04
CA TYR A 165 -19.96 -15.95 -5.43
C TYR A 165 -21.30 -15.68 -6.14
N ILE A 166 -22.41 -16.06 -5.53
CA ILE A 166 -23.75 -15.83 -6.08
C ILE A 166 -24.00 -14.35 -6.37
N ALA A 167 -23.60 -13.45 -5.46
CA ALA A 167 -23.80 -12.02 -5.64
C ALA A 167 -23.03 -11.46 -6.85
N ASN A 168 -21.87 -12.05 -7.19
CA ASN A 168 -21.03 -11.63 -8.31
C ASN A 168 -21.43 -12.26 -9.64
N THR A 169 -21.85 -13.54 -9.65
CA THR A 169 -22.19 -14.25 -10.88
C THR A 169 -23.66 -14.19 -11.26
N HIS A 170 -24.53 -13.97 -10.27
CA HIS A 170 -25.99 -13.86 -10.45
C HIS A 170 -26.54 -12.53 -9.89
N PRO A 171 -26.07 -11.37 -10.37
CA PRO A 171 -26.55 -10.07 -9.89
C PRO A 171 -28.04 -9.81 -10.21
N GLU A 172 -28.63 -10.60 -11.12
CA GLU A 172 -30.06 -10.57 -11.43
C GLU A 172 -30.95 -11.19 -10.34
N LEU A 173 -30.37 -11.98 -9.42
CA LEU A 173 -31.14 -12.58 -8.33
C LEU A 173 -31.54 -11.52 -7.30
N THR A 174 -32.82 -11.50 -6.98
CA THR A 174 -33.41 -10.58 -5.99
C THR A 174 -34.20 -11.36 -4.95
N GLU A 175 -34.73 -10.66 -3.94
CA GLU A 175 -35.64 -11.29 -2.96
C GLU A 175 -36.86 -11.93 -3.64
N GLU A 176 -37.32 -11.38 -4.78
CA GLU A 176 -38.48 -11.86 -5.53
C GLU A 176 -38.18 -13.07 -6.43
N SER A 177 -36.90 -13.41 -6.66
CA SER A 177 -36.51 -14.60 -7.41
C SER A 177 -37.04 -15.87 -6.75
N THR A 178 -37.37 -16.87 -7.56
CA THR A 178 -37.95 -18.12 -7.07
C THR A 178 -36.92 -18.92 -6.28
N GLU A 179 -37.40 -19.73 -5.32
CA GLU A 179 -36.54 -20.65 -4.56
C GLU A 179 -35.79 -21.64 -5.47
N ALA A 180 -36.37 -21.99 -6.62
CA ALA A 180 -35.71 -22.86 -7.60
C ALA A 180 -34.52 -22.16 -8.29
N GLU A 181 -34.65 -20.87 -8.62
CA GLU A 181 -33.56 -20.07 -9.21
C GLU A 181 -32.43 -19.86 -8.19
N LYS A 182 -32.77 -19.50 -6.95
CA LYS A 182 -31.80 -19.34 -5.86
C LYS A 182 -31.07 -20.65 -5.55
N ALA A 183 -31.78 -21.77 -5.53
CA ALA A 183 -31.17 -23.09 -5.33
C ALA A 183 -30.23 -23.47 -6.48
N ALA A 184 -30.60 -23.20 -7.74
CA ALA A 184 -29.75 -23.48 -8.89
C ALA A 184 -28.45 -22.67 -8.87
N ALA A 185 -28.52 -21.37 -8.55
CA ALA A 185 -27.34 -20.52 -8.40
C ALA A 185 -26.44 -20.98 -7.23
N ARG A 186 -27.03 -21.45 -6.13
CA ARG A 186 -26.28 -22.04 -5.02
C ARG A 186 -25.57 -23.35 -5.43
N ASP A 187 -26.25 -24.23 -6.14
CA ASP A 187 -25.65 -25.47 -6.64
C ASP A 187 -24.50 -25.19 -7.61
N GLU A 188 -24.64 -24.17 -8.48
CA GLU A 188 -23.59 -23.69 -9.37
C GLU A 188 -22.38 -23.13 -8.59
N ALA A 189 -22.62 -22.27 -7.61
CA ALA A 189 -21.57 -21.72 -6.75
C ALA A 189 -20.76 -22.81 -6.05
N ILE A 190 -21.45 -23.80 -5.47
CA ILE A 190 -20.80 -24.92 -4.79
C ILE A 190 -20.01 -25.79 -5.78
N ALA A 191 -20.55 -26.04 -6.97
CA ALA A 191 -19.84 -26.79 -7.99
C ALA A 191 -18.53 -26.08 -8.39
N TYR A 192 -18.59 -24.77 -8.61
CA TYR A 192 -17.42 -23.95 -8.93
C TYR A 192 -16.38 -23.96 -7.79
N LEU A 193 -16.79 -23.69 -6.55
CA LEU A 193 -15.87 -23.67 -5.40
C LEU A 193 -15.18 -25.02 -5.22
N ASN A 194 -15.92 -26.12 -5.34
CA ASN A 194 -15.34 -27.47 -5.27
C ASN A 194 -14.36 -27.73 -6.42
N GLU A 195 -14.65 -27.27 -7.65
CA GLU A 195 -13.74 -27.39 -8.79
C GLU A 195 -12.46 -26.56 -8.59
N ALA A 196 -12.57 -25.41 -7.94
CA ALA A 196 -11.44 -24.59 -7.53
C ALA A 196 -10.66 -25.16 -6.32
N GLY A 197 -11.07 -26.33 -5.78
CA GLY A 197 -10.42 -26.98 -4.65
C GLY A 197 -10.87 -26.47 -3.27
N PHE A 198 -11.76 -25.47 -3.23
CA PHE A 198 -12.36 -24.97 -2.00
C PHE A 198 -13.59 -25.81 -1.66
N THR A 199 -13.39 -26.85 -0.86
CA THR A 199 -14.47 -27.74 -0.39
C THR A 199 -14.84 -27.43 1.05
N ILE A 200 -16.08 -27.70 1.46
CA ILE A 200 -16.49 -27.51 2.86
C ILE A 200 -15.66 -28.35 3.83
N GLU A 201 -15.22 -29.54 3.43
CA GLU A 201 -14.30 -30.36 4.21
C GLU A 201 -12.94 -29.68 4.40
N TYR A 202 -12.36 -29.12 3.33
CA TYR A 202 -11.12 -28.35 3.40
C TYR A 202 -11.25 -27.14 4.33
N VAL A 203 -12.33 -26.37 4.24
CA VAL A 203 -12.57 -25.22 5.11
C VAL A 203 -12.65 -25.65 6.58
N ARG A 204 -13.40 -26.72 6.88
CA ARG A 204 -13.52 -27.24 8.24
C ARG A 204 -12.19 -27.74 8.81
N GLU A 205 -11.39 -28.42 8.00
CA GLU A 205 -10.06 -28.91 8.39
C GLU A 205 -9.13 -27.73 8.69
N ASN A 206 -9.01 -26.78 7.76
CA ASN A 206 -8.17 -25.61 7.91
C ASN A 206 -8.55 -24.73 9.11
N TYR A 207 -9.85 -24.52 9.37
CA TYR A 207 -10.31 -23.79 10.56
C TYR A 207 -10.01 -24.54 11.87
N THR A 208 -10.11 -25.87 11.85
CA THR A 208 -9.77 -26.70 13.01
C THR A 208 -8.27 -26.56 13.34
N GLU A 209 -7.41 -26.63 12.32
CA GLU A 209 -5.96 -26.45 12.47
C GLU A 209 -5.60 -25.03 12.89
N SER A 210 -6.17 -24.02 12.24
CA SER A 210 -5.98 -22.61 12.59
C SER A 210 -6.37 -22.31 14.04
N THR A 211 -7.46 -22.92 14.54
CA THR A 211 -7.85 -22.81 15.95
C THR A 211 -6.78 -23.37 16.90
N ILE A 212 -6.12 -24.46 16.52
CA ILE A 212 -5.02 -25.05 17.30
C ILE A 212 -3.82 -24.11 17.32
N LEU A 213 -3.45 -23.56 16.16
CA LEU A 213 -2.32 -22.65 16.01
C LEU A 213 -2.56 -21.32 16.73
N GLU A 214 -3.78 -20.79 16.69
CA GLU A 214 -4.16 -19.58 17.46
C GLU A 214 -4.02 -19.81 18.97
N ARG A 215 -4.43 -20.99 19.45
CA ARG A 215 -4.24 -21.37 20.87
C ARG A 215 -2.76 -21.51 21.21
N LEU A 216 -1.95 -22.06 20.30
CA LEU A 216 -0.51 -22.16 20.47
C LEU A 216 0.10 -20.76 20.59
N PHE A 217 -0.19 -19.87 19.64
CA PHE A 217 0.25 -18.48 19.67
C PHE A 217 -0.12 -17.82 21.01
N LYS A 218 -1.41 -17.88 21.40
CA LYS A 218 -1.89 -17.31 22.66
C LYS A 218 -1.19 -17.90 23.88
N GLN A 219 -0.94 -19.21 23.91
CA GLN A 219 -0.27 -19.84 25.04
C GLN A 219 1.20 -19.40 25.16
N ILE A 220 1.91 -19.26 24.04
CA ILE A 220 3.30 -18.80 24.02
C ILE A 220 3.40 -17.32 24.39
N THR A 221 2.43 -16.51 23.96
CA THR A 221 2.46 -15.05 24.13
C THR A 221 1.65 -14.54 25.32
N GLN A 222 1.07 -15.43 26.13
CA GLN A 222 0.16 -15.08 27.24
C GLN A 222 0.78 -14.12 28.28
N ASP A 223 2.09 -14.19 28.48
CA ASP A 223 2.82 -13.42 29.50
C ASP A 223 3.43 -12.13 28.91
N VAL A 224 3.21 -11.88 27.61
CA VAL A 224 3.67 -10.65 26.95
C VAL A 224 2.79 -9.48 27.39
N ALA A 225 3.44 -8.43 27.86
CA ALA A 225 2.78 -7.20 28.27
C ALA A 225 3.60 -5.99 27.84
N ILE A 226 2.92 -4.89 27.56
CA ILE A 226 3.48 -3.58 27.24
C ILE A 226 3.02 -2.60 28.32
N THR A 227 3.80 -1.55 28.56
CA THR A 227 3.47 -0.52 29.54
C THR A 227 3.25 0.83 28.85
N ASP A 228 2.53 1.73 29.52
CA ASP A 228 2.41 3.13 29.06
C ASP A 228 3.78 3.79 28.86
N ALA A 229 4.79 3.37 29.63
CA ALA A 229 6.14 3.87 29.49
C ALA A 229 6.82 3.40 28.18
N ASP A 230 6.47 2.21 27.68
CA ASP A 230 6.96 1.72 26.39
C ASP A 230 6.31 2.49 25.24
N VAL A 231 5.00 2.75 25.32
CA VAL A 231 4.27 3.57 24.34
C VAL A 231 4.84 4.99 24.30
N GLU A 232 5.08 5.58 25.47
CA GLU A 232 5.69 6.90 25.57
C GLU A 232 7.12 6.91 25.03
N ALA A 233 7.92 5.87 25.31
CA ALA A 233 9.28 5.77 24.78
C ALA A 233 9.30 5.70 23.24
N GLU A 234 8.40 4.92 22.65
CA GLU A 234 8.25 4.82 21.19
C GLU A 234 7.79 6.16 20.57
N TYR A 235 6.78 6.79 21.15
CA TYR A 235 6.33 8.11 20.74
C TYR A 235 7.47 9.14 20.76
N GLN A 236 8.23 9.21 21.85
CA GLN A 236 9.37 10.13 21.96
C GLN A 236 10.49 9.81 20.96
N ALA A 237 10.71 8.54 20.63
CA ALA A 237 11.66 8.15 19.60
C ALA A 237 11.22 8.64 18.21
N GLN A 238 9.94 8.52 17.88
CA GLN A 238 9.36 9.01 16.62
C GLN A 238 9.40 10.54 16.54
N VAL A 239 8.98 11.24 17.61
CA VAL A 239 9.11 12.70 17.72
C VAL A 239 10.55 13.15 17.47
N ALA A 240 11.54 12.44 18.03
CA ALA A 240 12.95 12.77 17.83
C ALA A 240 13.41 12.52 16.38
N ALA A 241 12.95 11.45 15.74
CA ALA A 241 13.24 11.15 14.34
C ALA A 241 12.64 12.20 13.41
N ASP A 242 11.35 12.52 13.59
CA ASP A 242 10.64 13.54 12.81
C ASP A 242 11.24 14.92 13.02
N LYS A 243 11.62 15.24 14.26
CA LYS A 243 12.33 16.48 14.55
C LYS A 243 13.62 16.60 13.74
N ALA A 244 14.41 15.53 13.66
CA ALA A 244 15.67 15.55 12.91
C ALA A 244 15.46 15.75 11.40
N LEU A 245 14.34 15.28 10.86
CA LEU A 245 13.97 15.44 9.46
C LEU A 245 13.38 16.82 9.15
N TYR A 246 12.51 17.32 10.02
CA TYR A 246 11.59 18.40 9.67
C TYR A 246 11.85 19.74 10.36
N GLU A 247 12.57 19.79 11.50
CA GLU A 247 12.73 21.03 12.29
C GLU A 247 13.22 22.24 11.46
N ASN A 248 14.03 21.99 10.43
CA ASN A 248 14.58 23.01 9.56
C ASN A 248 14.18 22.85 8.08
N ASP A 249 13.23 21.97 7.77
CA ASP A 249 12.74 21.73 6.40
C ASP A 249 11.21 21.66 6.38
N LEU A 250 10.61 22.85 6.29
CA LEU A 250 9.16 23.01 6.24
C LEU A 250 8.55 22.39 4.97
N ASN A 251 9.27 22.41 3.84
CA ASN A 251 8.78 21.81 2.59
C ASN A 251 8.74 20.29 2.71
N ALA A 252 9.77 19.66 3.29
CA ALA A 252 9.78 18.22 3.53
C ALA A 252 8.65 17.78 4.48
N TYR A 253 8.36 18.58 5.52
CA TYR A 253 7.24 18.31 6.43
C TYR A 253 5.89 18.33 5.70
N VAL A 254 5.63 19.39 4.93
CA VAL A 254 4.37 19.51 4.17
C VAL A 254 4.26 18.38 3.14
N ALA A 255 5.31 18.15 2.34
CA ALA A 255 5.29 17.10 1.33
C ALA A 255 5.07 15.69 1.91
N TYR A 256 5.65 15.40 3.08
CA TYR A 256 5.41 14.15 3.78
C TYR A 256 3.95 14.01 4.23
N ASN A 257 3.39 15.02 4.91
CA ASN A 257 2.02 14.96 5.38
C ASN A 257 1.00 14.91 4.21
N SER A 258 1.24 15.63 3.12
CA SER A 258 0.39 15.50 1.92
C SER A 258 0.50 14.11 1.28
N ASN A 259 1.67 13.45 1.37
CA ASN A 259 1.82 12.06 0.95
C ASN A 259 1.03 11.09 1.85
N VAL A 260 1.06 11.32 3.17
CA VAL A 260 0.24 10.58 4.15
C VAL A 260 -1.24 10.72 3.82
N ASP A 261 -1.72 11.94 3.54
CA ASP A 261 -3.11 12.20 3.14
C ASP A 261 -3.49 11.38 1.89
N MET A 262 -2.67 11.47 0.84
CA MET A 262 -2.91 10.76 -0.42
C MET A 262 -2.90 9.24 -0.23
N ASN A 263 -1.95 8.71 0.56
CA ASN A 263 -1.85 7.28 0.83
C ASN A 263 -3.07 6.77 1.62
N ASN A 264 -3.44 7.47 2.70
CA ASN A 264 -4.58 7.10 3.54
C ASN A 264 -5.91 7.25 2.78
N MET A 265 -6.01 8.22 1.88
CA MET A 265 -7.16 8.33 0.96
C MET A 265 -7.20 7.12 0.01
N TYR A 266 -6.08 6.82 -0.66
CA TYR A 266 -6.00 5.69 -1.61
C TYR A 266 -6.40 4.36 -0.94
N MET A 267 -5.89 4.15 0.28
CA MET A 267 -6.28 3.07 1.18
C MET A 267 -7.78 3.01 1.42
N MET A 268 -8.42 4.14 1.79
CA MET A 268 -9.85 4.19 2.06
C MET A 268 -10.69 3.84 0.83
N TYR A 269 -10.27 4.24 -0.37
CA TYR A 269 -11.02 3.99 -1.61
C TYR A 269 -10.82 2.59 -2.19
N THR A 270 -9.62 2.02 -2.05
CA THR A 270 -9.27 0.73 -2.66
C THR A 270 -9.31 -0.44 -1.69
N GLY A 271 -9.21 -0.15 -0.38
CA GLY A 271 -8.93 -1.15 0.65
C GLY A 271 -7.50 -1.71 0.57
N GLN A 272 -6.62 -1.14 -0.25
CA GLN A 272 -5.26 -1.63 -0.51
C GLN A 272 -4.19 -0.64 -0.04
N GLY A 273 -3.15 -1.16 0.60
CA GLY A 273 -1.98 -0.41 1.06
C GLY A 273 -1.72 -0.59 2.57
N THR A 274 -0.93 0.32 3.14
CA THR A 274 -0.70 0.40 4.60
C THR A 274 -0.90 1.84 5.05
N ALA A 275 -1.68 2.03 6.11
CA ALA A 275 -1.93 3.37 6.64
C ALA A 275 -0.60 4.00 7.08
N MET A 276 -0.39 5.25 6.67
CA MET A 276 0.77 6.03 7.08
C MET A 276 0.40 6.92 8.26
N GLU A 277 1.32 7.02 9.23
CA GLU A 277 1.21 7.97 10.33
C GLU A 277 1.66 9.36 9.86
N TYR A 278 1.04 10.42 10.38
CA TYR A 278 1.53 11.78 10.20
C TYR A 278 2.79 12.00 11.04
N ALA A 279 3.61 13.00 10.66
CA ALA A 279 4.76 13.38 11.44
C ALA A 279 4.35 13.85 12.85
N TRP A 280 5.03 13.35 13.87
CA TRP A 280 4.81 13.65 15.29
C TRP A 280 5.55 14.89 15.77
N TYR A 281 6.32 15.55 14.90
CA TYR A 281 6.98 16.83 15.20
C TYR A 281 6.65 17.89 14.16
N ARG A 282 6.05 18.99 14.61
CA ARG A 282 5.73 20.16 13.78
C ARG A 282 6.88 21.18 13.81
N PRO A 283 7.44 21.60 12.65
CA PRO A 283 8.41 22.69 12.61
C PRO A 283 7.77 24.06 12.84
N ALA A 284 8.61 25.08 13.06
CA ALA A 284 8.13 26.46 13.22
C ALA A 284 7.61 27.05 11.90
N GLY A 285 6.76 28.07 12.00
CA GLY A 285 6.26 28.83 10.83
C GLY A 285 4.80 28.55 10.47
N PHE A 286 4.06 27.84 11.31
CA PHE A 286 2.62 27.64 11.16
C PHE A 286 1.83 28.75 11.85
N ARG A 287 0.74 29.17 11.20
CA ARG A 287 -0.26 30.13 11.69
C ARG A 287 -1.63 29.47 11.68
N GLY A 288 -2.39 29.66 12.74
CA GLY A 288 -3.82 29.40 12.74
C GLY A 288 -4.53 30.59 12.11
N VAL A 289 -5.32 30.36 11.07
CA VAL A 289 -6.11 31.41 10.42
C VAL A 289 -7.56 31.00 10.23
N LYS A 290 -8.44 32.00 10.18
CA LYS A 290 -9.84 31.86 9.74
C LYS A 290 -10.08 32.78 8.56
N HIS A 291 -11.06 32.45 7.72
CA HIS A 291 -11.38 33.29 6.57
C HIS A 291 -12.86 33.57 6.40
N ILE A 292 -13.15 34.65 5.69
CA ILE A 292 -14.41 34.88 5.01
C ILE A 292 -14.15 34.65 3.53
N LEU A 293 -14.89 33.73 2.92
CA LEU A 293 -14.88 33.49 1.47
C LEU A 293 -16.14 34.10 0.85
N LEU A 294 -15.98 35.21 0.12
CA LEU A 294 -17.08 35.80 -0.63
C LEU A 294 -17.22 35.14 -2.00
N SER A 295 -18.41 34.61 -2.27
CA SER A 295 -18.79 34.17 -3.61
C SER A 295 -18.83 35.35 -4.58
N VAL A 296 -18.27 35.12 -5.76
CA VAL A 296 -18.19 36.07 -6.88
C VAL A 296 -19.11 35.59 -8.00
N ASP A 297 -19.53 36.49 -8.89
CA ASP A 297 -20.30 36.14 -10.07
C ASP A 297 -19.53 35.15 -10.98
N ASP A 298 -20.21 34.08 -11.40
CA ASP A 298 -19.60 32.98 -12.16
C ASP A 298 -18.95 33.45 -13.46
N ALA A 299 -19.51 34.45 -14.14
CA ALA A 299 -18.97 34.93 -15.40
C ALA A 299 -17.64 35.69 -15.18
N LEU A 300 -17.56 36.49 -14.12
CA LEU A 300 -16.32 37.17 -13.73
C LEU A 300 -15.25 36.17 -13.29
N MET A 301 -15.65 35.14 -12.53
CA MET A 301 -14.73 34.08 -12.12
C MET A 301 -14.20 33.29 -13.31
N GLN A 302 -15.06 32.96 -14.27
CA GLN A 302 -14.66 32.25 -15.48
C GLN A 302 -13.72 33.09 -16.35
N GLU A 303 -13.99 34.39 -16.50
CA GLU A 303 -13.08 35.31 -17.22
C GLU A 303 -11.70 35.37 -16.54
N TYR A 304 -11.66 35.53 -15.21
CA TYR A 304 -10.43 35.51 -14.43
C TYR A 304 -9.64 34.21 -14.60
N GLN A 305 -10.29 33.06 -14.45
CA GLN A 305 -9.65 31.75 -14.57
C GLN A 305 -9.11 31.51 -15.99
N ASN A 306 -9.86 31.92 -17.03
CA ASN A 306 -9.42 31.80 -18.42
C ASN A 306 -8.17 32.64 -18.69
N ILE A 307 -8.13 33.89 -18.20
CA ILE A 307 -6.97 34.76 -18.35
C ILE A 307 -5.77 34.20 -17.58
N GLN A 308 -5.98 33.72 -16.36
CA GLN A 308 -4.94 33.11 -15.54
C GLN A 308 -4.32 31.90 -16.25
N ALA A 309 -5.15 30.95 -16.71
CA ALA A 309 -4.69 29.74 -17.39
C ALA A 309 -3.91 30.06 -18.68
N GLN A 310 -4.40 31.00 -19.50
CA GLN A 310 -3.70 31.41 -20.72
C GLN A 310 -2.36 32.10 -20.45
N LEU A 311 -2.26 32.87 -19.36
CA LEU A 311 -1.02 33.52 -18.97
C LEU A 311 0.01 32.51 -18.48
N GLU A 312 -0.41 31.54 -17.67
CA GLU A 312 0.44 30.44 -17.20
C GLU A 312 0.97 29.60 -18.37
N GLU A 313 0.11 29.26 -19.33
CA GLU A 313 0.50 28.55 -20.57
C GLU A 313 1.51 29.34 -21.40
N GLN A 314 1.30 30.64 -21.57
CA GLN A 314 2.23 31.53 -22.29
C GLN A 314 3.61 31.58 -21.61
N ILE A 315 3.63 31.73 -20.28
CA ILE A 315 4.89 31.77 -19.52
C ILE A 315 5.61 30.42 -19.59
N ALA A 316 4.89 29.30 -19.53
CA ALA A 316 5.48 27.97 -19.66
C ALA A 316 6.11 27.77 -21.04
N ALA A 317 5.40 28.13 -22.11
CA ALA A 317 5.91 28.06 -23.48
C ALA A 317 7.16 28.93 -23.69
N GLU A 318 7.17 30.17 -23.17
CA GLU A 318 8.35 31.04 -23.22
C GLU A 318 9.55 30.45 -22.45
N GLY A 319 9.31 29.77 -21.32
CA GLY A 319 10.33 29.10 -20.53
C GLY A 319 10.96 27.90 -21.25
N GLU A 320 10.14 27.10 -21.95
CA GLU A 320 10.60 25.98 -22.78
C GLU A 320 11.37 26.44 -24.02
N GLU A 321 10.89 27.47 -24.73
CA GLU A 321 11.60 28.05 -25.87
C GLU A 321 12.98 28.62 -25.47
N ALA A 322 13.06 29.24 -24.28
CA ALA A 322 14.32 29.75 -23.73
C ALA A 322 15.30 28.62 -23.34
N ALA A 323 14.81 27.42 -23.01
CA ALA A 323 15.61 26.28 -22.62
C ALA A 323 16.09 25.43 -23.82
N GLU A 324 15.24 25.24 -24.83
CA GLU A 324 15.53 24.38 -25.98
C GLU A 324 16.10 25.12 -27.21
N GLY A 325 16.05 26.46 -27.23
CA GLY A 325 16.61 27.26 -28.32
C GLY A 325 15.90 27.03 -29.66
N THR A 326 14.66 26.55 -29.62
CA THR A 326 13.80 26.24 -30.75
C THR A 326 12.65 27.26 -30.81
N GLU A 327 12.62 28.09 -31.86
CA GLU A 327 11.47 28.96 -32.19
C GLU A 327 10.39 28.09 -32.86
N THR A 328 9.51 27.45 -32.08
CA THR A 328 8.46 26.59 -32.68
C THR A 328 7.15 26.50 -31.90
N ALA A 329 6.85 27.39 -30.95
CA ALA A 329 5.51 27.46 -30.38
C ALA A 329 4.56 28.32 -31.24
N GLU A 330 3.44 27.74 -31.69
CA GLU A 330 2.35 28.51 -32.31
C GLU A 330 1.78 29.48 -31.28
N THR A 331 1.89 30.79 -31.57
CA THR A 331 1.41 31.84 -30.68
C THR A 331 -0.12 31.78 -30.60
N PRO A 332 -0.74 31.71 -29.41
CA PRO A 332 -2.20 31.71 -29.30
C PRO A 332 -2.80 32.98 -29.94
N GLU A 333 -3.95 32.86 -30.60
CA GLU A 333 -4.51 33.91 -31.48
C GLU A 333 -4.79 35.27 -30.79
N THR A 334 -4.81 35.32 -29.45
CA THR A 334 -4.79 36.56 -28.66
C THR A 334 -3.96 36.37 -27.38
N PRO A 335 -2.73 36.90 -27.28
CA PRO A 335 -1.95 36.83 -26.05
C PRO A 335 -2.64 37.64 -24.94
N VAL A 336 -2.57 37.15 -23.71
CA VAL A 336 -3.09 37.85 -22.52
C VAL A 336 -1.92 38.39 -21.71
N THR A 337 -2.12 39.48 -21.00
CA THR A 337 -1.07 40.12 -20.23
C THR A 337 -1.35 40.09 -18.74
N GLN A 338 -0.32 40.29 -17.92
CA GLN A 338 -0.50 40.53 -16.48
C GLN A 338 -1.48 41.68 -16.21
N ALA A 339 -1.52 42.70 -17.07
CA ALA A 339 -2.46 43.81 -16.93
C ALA A 339 -3.92 43.37 -17.17
N ASP A 340 -4.16 42.40 -18.04
CA ASP A 340 -5.50 41.84 -18.26
C ASP A 340 -5.95 41.03 -17.04
N LEU A 341 -5.03 40.26 -16.43
CA LEU A 341 -5.28 39.56 -15.17
C LEU A 341 -5.59 40.55 -14.03
N ASP A 342 -4.80 41.61 -13.90
CA ASP A 342 -5.02 42.66 -12.89
C ASP A 342 -6.36 43.38 -13.10
N ASN A 343 -6.75 43.62 -14.37
CA ASN A 343 -8.06 44.20 -14.71
C ASN A 343 -9.21 43.26 -14.34
N ALA A 344 -9.08 41.96 -14.60
CA ALA A 344 -10.07 40.96 -14.19
C ALA A 344 -10.20 40.90 -12.66
N LYS A 345 -9.07 40.90 -11.93
CA LYS A 345 -9.05 40.99 -10.46
C LYS A 345 -9.76 42.26 -9.97
N ALA A 346 -9.49 43.42 -10.60
CA ALA A 346 -10.14 44.68 -10.25
C ALA A 346 -11.66 44.65 -10.50
N ALA A 347 -12.12 44.01 -11.59
CA ALA A 347 -13.54 43.84 -11.87
C ALA A 347 -14.23 42.96 -10.82
N ILE A 348 -13.58 41.87 -10.39
CA ILE A 348 -14.05 41.01 -9.29
C ILE A 348 -14.19 41.80 -8.00
N LEU A 349 -13.14 42.54 -7.57
CA LEU A 349 -13.20 43.38 -6.37
C LEU A 349 -14.32 44.41 -6.45
N ALA A 350 -14.47 45.09 -7.58
CA ALA A 350 -15.52 46.08 -7.79
C ALA A 350 -16.93 45.47 -7.66
N SER A 351 -17.13 44.23 -8.14
CA SER A 351 -18.41 43.54 -8.04
C SER A 351 -18.82 43.20 -6.60
N CYS A 352 -17.83 43.03 -5.71
CA CYS A 352 -18.04 42.68 -4.31
C CYS A 352 -17.76 43.83 -3.32
N GLN A 353 -17.46 45.04 -3.83
CA GLN A 353 -17.00 46.16 -3.01
C GLN A 353 -17.99 46.52 -1.89
N GLU A 354 -19.30 46.53 -2.16
CA GLU A 354 -20.30 46.84 -1.14
C GLU A 354 -20.26 45.85 0.05
N LYS A 355 -20.08 44.56 -0.22
CA LYS A 355 -19.96 43.53 0.83
C LYS A 355 -18.64 43.65 1.59
N ILE A 356 -17.54 43.93 0.88
CA ILE A 356 -16.22 44.15 1.49
C ILE A 356 -16.28 45.37 2.42
N ASP A 357 -16.88 46.47 1.98
CA ASP A 357 -17.04 47.69 2.78
C ASP A 357 -17.92 47.45 4.00
N GLU A 358 -19.00 46.68 3.87
CA GLU A 358 -19.86 46.27 4.98
C GLU A 358 -19.07 45.49 6.04
N ILE A 359 -18.32 44.45 5.63
CA ILE A 359 -17.50 43.63 6.52
C ILE A 359 -16.48 44.52 7.25
N ASN A 360 -15.74 45.35 6.50
CA ASN A 360 -14.75 46.26 7.08
C ASN A 360 -15.38 47.25 8.06
N GLN A 361 -16.57 47.78 7.76
CA GLN A 361 -17.28 48.67 8.65
C GLN A 361 -17.73 47.97 9.94
N ARG A 362 -18.24 46.73 9.84
CA ARG A 362 -18.64 45.92 11.00
C ARG A 362 -17.46 45.60 11.90
N LEU A 363 -16.34 45.19 11.31
CA LEU A 363 -15.08 44.97 12.03
C LEU A 363 -14.57 46.26 12.70
N ALA A 364 -14.63 47.41 12.01
CA ALA A 364 -14.25 48.70 12.57
C ALA A 364 -15.17 49.15 13.73
N ASN A 365 -16.42 48.70 13.74
CA ASN A 365 -17.36 48.92 14.85
C ASN A 365 -17.14 47.96 16.04
N GLY A 366 -16.16 47.05 15.94
CA GLY A 366 -15.80 46.11 17.01
C GLY A 366 -16.59 44.81 16.99
N GLU A 367 -17.25 44.48 15.88
CA GLU A 367 -17.86 43.17 15.70
C GLU A 367 -16.78 42.08 15.55
N ASP A 368 -17.05 40.89 16.09
CA ASP A 368 -16.10 39.79 16.05
C ASP A 368 -16.07 39.16 14.65
N PHE A 369 -14.86 38.99 14.11
CA PHE A 369 -14.65 38.39 12.79
C PHE A 369 -15.25 36.99 12.71
N VAL A 370 -15.11 36.18 13.76
CA VAL A 370 -15.64 34.80 13.78
C VAL A 370 -17.17 34.80 13.69
N ALA A 371 -17.84 35.81 14.27
CA ALA A 371 -19.28 35.95 14.18
C ALA A 371 -19.76 36.30 12.76
N LEU A 372 -18.91 36.90 11.92
CA LEU A 372 -19.23 37.25 10.53
C LEU A 372 -19.09 36.07 9.57
N ILE A 373 -18.18 35.12 9.84
CA ILE A 373 -17.89 33.98 8.94
C ILE A 373 -19.16 33.25 8.46
N PRO A 374 -20.10 32.81 9.33
CA PRO A 374 -21.27 32.05 8.89
C PRO A 374 -22.25 32.83 8.01
N GLU A 375 -22.14 34.16 7.94
CA GLU A 375 -22.98 34.98 7.06
C GLU A 375 -22.49 34.94 5.60
N TYR A 376 -21.22 34.58 5.38
CA TYR A 376 -20.56 34.67 4.08
C TYR A 376 -19.94 33.35 3.61
N THR A 377 -19.58 32.46 4.54
CA THR A 377 -18.84 31.21 4.26
C THR A 377 -19.66 30.02 4.71
N MET A 378 -19.78 28.99 3.85
CA MET A 378 -20.52 27.78 4.20
C MET A 378 -19.82 26.94 5.28
N ASP A 379 -18.50 26.85 5.22
CA ASP A 379 -17.68 26.08 6.16
C ASP A 379 -17.10 26.98 7.25
N SER A 380 -17.96 27.42 8.18
CA SER A 380 -17.66 28.54 9.07
C SER A 380 -16.86 28.19 10.33
N ASP A 381 -16.74 26.90 10.67
CA ASP A 381 -16.15 26.47 11.94
C ASP A 381 -14.65 26.16 11.84
N ASN A 382 -14.11 25.95 10.64
CA ASN A 382 -12.74 25.52 10.44
C ASN A 382 -11.70 26.60 10.79
N THR A 383 -10.61 26.18 11.44
CA THR A 383 -9.37 26.94 11.60
C THR A 383 -8.33 26.26 10.74
N TYR A 384 -7.71 27.00 9.82
CA TYR A 384 -6.71 26.48 8.92
C TYR A 384 -5.32 26.64 9.53
N GLU A 385 -4.55 25.56 9.58
CA GLU A 385 -3.12 25.62 9.88
C GLU A 385 -2.36 25.90 8.58
N VAL A 386 -1.72 27.07 8.49
CA VAL A 386 -1.08 27.53 7.25
C VAL A 386 0.38 27.85 7.52
N CYS A 387 1.25 27.38 6.63
CA CYS A 387 2.66 27.75 6.60
C CYS A 387 3.03 28.25 5.20
N VAL A 388 4.18 28.89 5.06
CA VAL A 388 4.63 29.43 3.76
C VAL A 388 4.89 28.36 2.70
N ALA A 389 5.02 27.09 3.10
CA ALA A 389 5.21 25.95 2.22
C ALA A 389 3.90 25.16 1.96
N SER A 390 2.75 25.61 2.48
CA SER A 390 1.48 24.90 2.31
C SER A 390 1.11 24.80 0.83
N THR A 391 1.11 23.58 0.29
CA THR A 391 0.77 23.27 -1.10
C THR A 391 -0.67 22.81 -1.31
N ASP A 392 -1.33 22.35 -0.24
CA ASP A 392 -2.72 21.87 -0.28
C ASP A 392 -3.75 23.02 -0.26
N LEU A 393 -3.27 24.26 -0.15
CA LEU A 393 -4.06 25.49 -0.15
C LEU A 393 -3.68 26.33 -1.37
N VAL A 394 -4.65 27.09 -1.91
CA VAL A 394 -4.36 28.00 -3.03
C VAL A 394 -3.34 29.07 -2.62
N PRO A 395 -2.38 29.42 -3.49
CA PRO A 395 -1.30 30.36 -3.15
C PRO A 395 -1.81 31.69 -2.60
N GLU A 396 -2.91 32.24 -3.13
CA GLU A 396 -3.44 33.53 -2.69
C GLU A 396 -4.01 33.49 -1.26
N PHE A 397 -4.45 32.31 -0.81
CA PHE A 397 -4.87 32.11 0.56
C PHE A 397 -3.68 32.09 1.52
N VAL A 398 -2.59 31.43 1.13
CA VAL A 398 -1.33 31.43 1.88
C VAL A 398 -0.75 32.85 1.94
N GLU A 399 -0.74 33.57 0.82
CA GLU A 399 -0.33 34.98 0.79
C GLU A 399 -1.17 35.85 1.72
N ALA A 400 -2.50 35.68 1.72
CA ALA A 400 -3.40 36.41 2.63
C ALA A 400 -3.06 36.15 4.10
N ALA A 401 -2.83 34.89 4.47
CA ALA A 401 -2.47 34.48 5.83
C ALA A 401 -1.14 35.10 6.33
N PHE A 402 -0.22 35.38 5.41
CA PHE A 402 1.09 35.99 5.71
C PHE A 402 1.19 37.48 5.35
N SER A 403 0.12 38.11 4.88
CA SER A 403 0.06 39.54 4.54
C SER A 403 0.01 40.47 5.75
N VAL A 404 -0.34 39.91 6.92
CA VAL A 404 -0.46 40.62 8.20
C VAL A 404 0.54 40.08 9.21
N ASP A 405 0.99 40.94 10.13
CA ASP A 405 2.07 40.62 11.07
C ASP A 405 1.58 40.30 12.49
N THR A 406 0.41 40.81 12.90
CA THR A 406 -0.06 40.70 14.29
C THR A 406 -1.24 39.74 14.41
N VAL A 407 -1.21 38.89 15.44
CA VAL A 407 -2.39 38.11 15.83
C VAL A 407 -3.58 39.03 16.07
N GLY A 408 -4.69 38.73 15.40
CA GLY A 408 -5.92 39.50 15.38
C GLY A 408 -6.10 40.40 14.15
N ASP A 409 -5.03 40.66 13.40
CA ASP A 409 -5.08 41.46 12.18
C ASP A 409 -5.84 40.72 11.06
N VAL A 410 -6.47 41.50 10.19
CA VAL A 410 -7.27 41.03 9.05
C VAL A 410 -6.61 41.50 7.76
N SER A 411 -6.45 40.58 6.81
CA SER A 411 -5.82 40.83 5.51
C SER A 411 -6.65 41.78 4.65
N ALA A 412 -6.02 42.31 3.60
CA ALA A 412 -6.76 42.81 2.44
C ALA A 412 -7.55 41.66 1.77
N PRO A 413 -8.49 41.95 0.86
CA PRO A 413 -9.15 40.91 0.06
C PRO A 413 -8.19 40.30 -0.97
N TYR A 414 -8.09 38.96 -0.99
CA TYR A 414 -7.27 38.17 -1.93
C TYR A 414 -8.17 37.34 -2.84
N ILE A 415 -7.93 37.38 -4.15
CA ILE A 415 -8.75 36.65 -5.14
C ILE A 415 -8.08 35.34 -5.47
N SER A 416 -8.85 34.25 -5.44
CA SER A 416 -8.45 32.93 -5.94
C SER A 416 -9.55 32.40 -6.88
N GLN A 417 -9.33 31.21 -7.45
CA GLN A 417 -10.35 30.49 -8.21
C GLN A 417 -11.66 30.20 -7.44
N TYR A 418 -11.68 30.30 -6.11
CA TYR A 418 -12.87 30.08 -5.28
C TYR A 418 -13.66 31.35 -4.94
N GLY A 419 -13.13 32.53 -5.27
CA GLY A 419 -13.70 33.82 -4.90
C GLY A 419 -12.72 34.69 -4.11
N ILE A 420 -13.26 35.56 -3.26
CA ILE A 420 -12.47 36.54 -2.49
C ILE A 420 -12.30 36.07 -1.05
N HIS A 421 -11.05 35.85 -0.66
CA HIS A 421 -10.64 35.53 0.71
C HIS A 421 -10.32 36.80 1.49
N ILE A 422 -10.92 36.93 2.67
CA ILE A 422 -10.49 37.88 3.70
C ILE A 422 -10.06 37.02 4.88
N VAL A 423 -8.78 37.07 5.26
CA VAL A 423 -8.18 36.15 6.23
C VAL A 423 -7.85 36.90 7.51
N LYS A 424 -8.18 36.30 8.66
CA LYS A 424 -7.78 36.79 9.98
C LYS A 424 -6.71 35.89 10.56
N TYR A 425 -5.62 36.51 10.99
CA TYR A 425 -4.56 35.81 11.72
C TYR A 425 -5.01 35.53 13.16
N MET A 426 -5.22 34.26 13.51
CA MET A 426 -5.82 33.89 14.80
C MET A 426 -4.80 33.60 15.88
N GLU A 427 -3.73 32.87 15.56
CA GLU A 427 -2.70 32.48 16.52
C GLU A 427 -1.43 31.96 15.85
N ASP A 428 -0.28 32.09 16.51
CA ASP A 428 0.92 31.32 16.19
C ASP A 428 0.70 29.87 16.61
N ILE A 429 0.94 28.92 15.70
CA ILE A 429 0.91 27.51 16.04
C ILE A 429 2.32 27.11 16.48
N PRO A 430 2.49 26.61 17.73
CA PRO A 430 3.81 26.32 18.26
C PRO A 430 4.46 25.15 17.53
N ALA A 431 5.77 25.28 17.30
CA ALA A 431 6.62 24.17 16.90
C ALA A 431 6.82 23.21 18.07
N GLY A 432 6.92 21.92 17.79
CA GLY A 432 7.15 20.93 18.84
C GLY A 432 6.48 19.58 18.57
N PRO A 433 6.54 18.69 19.58
CA PRO A 433 5.83 17.42 19.56
C PRO A 433 4.33 17.63 19.41
N ILE A 434 3.69 16.79 18.60
CA ILE A 434 2.25 16.75 18.42
C ILE A 434 1.68 15.71 19.39
N GLU A 435 0.83 16.17 20.32
CA GLU A 435 0.23 15.30 21.33
C GLU A 435 -0.60 14.18 20.70
N MET A 436 -0.35 12.94 21.12
CA MET A 436 -1.16 11.79 20.73
C MET A 436 -2.56 11.91 21.34
N THR A 437 -3.58 11.65 20.53
CA THR A 437 -4.93 11.38 21.05
C THR A 437 -4.96 10.05 21.81
N GLU A 438 -6.00 9.83 22.62
CA GLU A 438 -6.18 8.56 23.32
C GLU A 438 -6.34 7.38 22.34
N GLU A 439 -7.03 7.61 21.23
CA GLU A 439 -7.19 6.61 20.16
C GLU A 439 -5.85 6.26 19.52
N GLN A 440 -5.02 7.27 19.20
CA GLN A 440 -3.67 7.04 18.67
C GLN A 440 -2.77 6.33 19.69
N ARG A 441 -2.91 6.66 20.98
CA ARG A 441 -2.17 5.99 22.06
C ARG A 441 -2.56 4.53 22.16
N GLN A 442 -3.86 4.22 22.10
CA GLN A 442 -4.35 2.85 22.12
C GLN A 442 -3.88 2.08 20.87
N ALA A 443 -3.98 2.67 19.68
CA ALA A 443 -3.49 2.05 18.45
C ALA A 443 -1.99 1.72 18.51
N LYS A 444 -1.18 2.64 19.06
CA LYS A 444 0.26 2.40 19.25
C LYS A 444 0.54 1.34 20.32
N TYR A 445 -0.25 1.30 21.39
CA TYR A 445 -0.19 0.21 22.38
C TYR A 445 -0.48 -1.16 21.74
N ASP A 446 -1.56 -1.27 20.97
CA ASP A 446 -1.97 -2.53 20.34
C ASP A 446 -0.92 -2.99 19.32
N SER A 447 -0.38 -2.06 18.53
CA SER A 447 0.71 -2.34 17.58
C SER A 447 1.99 -2.82 18.28
N LEU A 448 2.40 -2.17 19.37
CA LEU A 448 3.57 -2.59 20.15
C LEU A 448 3.35 -3.95 20.82
N LEU A 449 2.13 -4.22 21.28
CA LEU A 449 1.76 -5.51 21.86
C LEU A 449 1.87 -6.62 20.82
N ALA A 450 1.25 -6.44 19.66
CA ALA A 450 1.34 -7.38 18.55
C ALA A 450 2.79 -7.63 18.14
N ALA A 451 3.58 -6.58 17.91
CA ALA A 451 4.99 -6.70 17.53
C ALA A 451 5.82 -7.48 18.57
N ARG A 452 5.56 -7.27 19.87
CA ARG A 452 6.24 -8.01 20.93
C ARG A 452 5.79 -9.46 21.02
N GLN A 453 4.50 -9.72 20.82
CA GLN A 453 3.96 -11.07 20.79
C GLN A 453 4.56 -11.87 19.63
N ASP A 454 4.67 -11.25 18.45
CA ASP A 454 5.31 -11.82 17.27
C ASP A 454 6.80 -12.10 17.51
N GLU A 455 7.54 -11.16 18.14
CA GLU A 455 8.95 -11.38 18.51
C GLU A 455 9.12 -12.61 19.41
N VAL A 456 8.30 -12.73 20.46
CA VAL A 456 8.36 -13.87 21.38
C VAL A 456 7.97 -15.17 20.70
N TYR A 457 6.92 -15.14 19.88
CA TYR A 457 6.45 -16.32 19.15
C TYR A 457 7.49 -16.82 18.15
N ASN A 458 8.03 -15.92 17.31
CA ASN A 458 9.05 -16.26 16.32
C ASN A 458 10.31 -16.81 16.98
N ALA A 459 10.78 -16.20 18.07
CA ALA A 459 11.92 -16.71 18.82
C ALA A 459 11.67 -18.14 19.38
N ALA A 460 10.43 -18.43 19.80
CA ALA A 460 10.06 -19.77 20.25
C ALA A 460 10.07 -20.78 19.08
N VAL A 461 9.57 -20.38 17.91
CA VAL A 461 9.56 -21.25 16.72
C VAL A 461 10.99 -21.52 16.22
N GLU A 462 11.86 -20.51 16.15
CA GLU A 462 13.28 -20.67 15.81
C GLU A 462 13.99 -21.64 16.76
N GLU A 463 13.65 -21.61 18.06
CA GLU A 463 14.15 -22.58 19.04
C GLU A 463 13.67 -24.00 18.72
N TRP A 464 12.40 -24.18 18.36
CA TRP A 464 11.84 -25.48 18.01
C TRP A 464 12.44 -26.05 16.72
N GLU A 465 12.63 -25.22 15.71
CA GLU A 465 13.31 -25.56 14.46
C GLU A 465 14.74 -26.02 14.75
N SER A 466 15.50 -25.22 15.51
CA SER A 466 16.89 -25.54 15.89
C SER A 466 17.00 -26.82 16.72
N ALA A 467 15.99 -27.14 17.54
CA ALA A 467 15.94 -28.35 18.35
C ALA A 467 15.42 -29.58 17.59
N SER A 468 14.85 -29.38 16.40
CA SER A 468 14.23 -30.45 15.62
C SER A 468 15.28 -31.34 14.93
N THR A 469 14.87 -32.57 14.61
CA THR A 469 15.63 -33.46 13.72
C THR A 469 14.88 -33.59 12.40
N VAL A 470 15.44 -33.03 11.34
CA VAL A 470 14.87 -33.09 9.98
C VAL A 470 15.76 -33.97 9.09
N GLU A 471 15.15 -34.97 8.46
CA GLU A 471 15.83 -35.84 7.49
C GLU A 471 15.08 -35.81 6.16
N TYR A 472 15.68 -35.17 5.13
CA TYR A 472 15.12 -35.13 3.78
C TYR A 472 15.31 -36.46 3.04
N SER A 473 14.32 -36.83 2.23
CA SER A 473 14.36 -38.05 1.40
C SER A 473 15.21 -37.89 0.13
N GLY A 474 15.50 -36.64 -0.26
CA GLY A 474 16.15 -36.28 -1.52
C GLY A 474 15.19 -36.09 -2.70
N LEU A 475 13.87 -36.16 -2.50
CA LEU A 475 12.87 -35.83 -3.55
C LEU A 475 12.66 -34.32 -3.73
N VAL A 476 13.02 -33.54 -2.71
CA VAL A 476 13.05 -32.08 -2.71
C VAL A 476 14.35 -31.64 -2.05
N ILE A 477 14.89 -30.50 -2.47
CA ILE A 477 16.00 -29.85 -1.77
C ILE A 477 15.48 -29.11 -0.55
N SER A 478 16.32 -28.94 0.47
CA SER A 478 16.00 -28.08 1.60
C SER A 478 15.98 -26.60 1.20
N TYR A 479 15.32 -25.76 1.98
CA TYR A 479 15.30 -24.31 1.75
C TYR A 479 16.71 -23.70 1.86
N ASP A 480 17.52 -24.16 2.81
CA ASP A 480 18.91 -23.72 2.94
C ASP A 480 19.76 -24.07 1.70
N GLU A 481 19.64 -25.31 1.19
CA GLU A 481 20.33 -25.72 -0.04
C GLU A 481 19.86 -24.91 -1.26
N LEU A 482 18.58 -24.57 -1.33
CA LEU A 482 18.04 -23.68 -2.37
C LEU A 482 18.68 -22.30 -2.27
N LEU A 483 18.73 -21.70 -1.07
CA LEU A 483 19.33 -20.39 -0.84
C LEU A 483 20.82 -20.38 -1.22
N GLU A 484 21.58 -21.38 -0.79
CA GLU A 484 22.99 -21.53 -1.14
C GLU A 484 23.19 -21.62 -2.66
N LYS A 485 22.35 -22.41 -3.35
CA LYS A 485 22.38 -22.55 -4.81
C LYS A 485 22.10 -21.22 -5.51
N MET A 486 21.05 -20.51 -5.11
CA MET A 486 20.68 -19.22 -5.71
C MET A 486 21.76 -18.15 -5.48
N MET A 487 22.36 -18.12 -4.28
CA MET A 487 23.47 -17.21 -3.99
C MET A 487 24.68 -17.48 -4.88
N ALA A 488 25.03 -18.76 -5.08
CA ALA A 488 26.14 -19.14 -5.95
C ALA A 488 25.87 -18.78 -7.42
N GLU A 489 24.63 -18.88 -7.88
CA GLU A 489 24.21 -18.47 -9.23
C GLU A 489 24.29 -16.94 -9.42
N GLU A 490 23.87 -16.13 -8.43
CA GLU A 490 24.01 -14.66 -8.47
C GLU A 490 25.50 -14.26 -8.50
N GLU A 491 26.34 -14.90 -7.69
CA GLU A 491 27.78 -14.64 -7.66
C GLU A 491 28.45 -15.02 -8.99
N ALA A 492 28.07 -16.15 -9.58
CA ALA A 492 28.56 -16.58 -10.90
C ALA A 492 28.11 -15.65 -12.03
N ALA A 493 26.86 -15.15 -11.98
CA ALA A 493 26.35 -14.17 -12.94
C ALA A 493 27.09 -12.83 -12.82
N ALA A 494 27.32 -12.35 -11.59
CA ALA A 494 28.10 -11.14 -11.34
C ALA A 494 29.55 -11.28 -11.83
N ALA A 495 30.18 -12.44 -11.65
CA ALA A 495 31.52 -12.73 -12.14
C ALA A 495 31.61 -12.86 -13.68
N ALA A 496 30.50 -13.20 -14.34
CA ALA A 496 30.42 -13.27 -15.80
C ALA A 496 30.21 -11.88 -16.46
N GLU A 497 29.61 -10.93 -15.74
CA GLU A 497 29.43 -9.54 -16.22
C GLU A 497 30.69 -8.66 -16.06
N ASP A 498 31.62 -9.01 -15.15
CA ASP A 498 32.92 -8.34 -15.01
C ASP A 498 34.11 -9.34 -14.97
N PRO A 499 34.67 -9.75 -16.13
CA PRO A 499 35.76 -10.73 -16.17
C PRO A 499 37.12 -10.21 -15.67
N ALA A 500 37.21 -8.99 -15.12
CA ALA A 500 38.46 -8.35 -14.72
C ALA A 500 38.94 -8.68 -13.29
N GLU A 501 38.16 -9.41 -12.48
CA GLU A 501 38.56 -9.82 -11.11
C GLU A 501 38.69 -11.34 -10.94
N ALA A 502 39.28 -12.04 -11.91
CA ALA A 502 39.85 -13.36 -11.62
C ALA A 502 41.00 -13.21 -10.60
N PRO A 503 41.06 -14.01 -9.51
CA PRO A 503 42.11 -13.88 -8.51
C PRO A 503 43.46 -14.19 -9.16
N GLU A 504 44.40 -13.22 -9.13
CA GLU A 504 45.78 -13.43 -9.55
C GLU A 504 46.38 -14.62 -8.79
N VAL A 505 46.61 -15.72 -9.50
CA VAL A 505 47.44 -16.81 -9.02
C VAL A 505 48.86 -16.26 -8.88
N THR A 506 49.23 -15.92 -7.65
CA THR A 506 50.58 -15.52 -7.31
C THR A 506 51.53 -16.71 -7.47
N GLU A 507 52.27 -16.73 -8.58
CA GLU A 507 53.43 -17.63 -8.71
C GLU A 507 54.49 -17.27 -7.67
N ALA A 508 54.86 -18.25 -6.86
CA ALA A 508 55.96 -18.16 -5.90
C ALA A 508 57.31 -17.94 -6.63
N PRO A 509 58.20 -17.06 -6.15
CA PRO A 509 59.48 -16.85 -6.80
C PRO A 509 60.41 -18.05 -6.57
N ALA A 510 60.92 -18.58 -7.68
CA ALA A 510 62.00 -19.57 -7.68
C ALA A 510 63.29 -18.95 -7.12
N ALA A 511 63.97 -19.72 -6.27
CA ALA A 511 65.24 -19.38 -5.66
C ALA A 511 66.40 -19.43 -6.68
N GLU A 512 67.26 -18.42 -6.64
CA GLU A 512 68.74 -18.56 -6.71
C GLU A 512 69.41 -17.49 -5.86
#